data_AF-A0A3Q2NVC9-F1
#
_entry.id   AF-A0A3Q2NVC9-F1
#
_cell.length_a   1.000
_cell.length_b   1.000
_cell.length_c   1.000
_cell.angle_alpha   90.00
_cell.angle_beta   90.00
_cell.angle_gamma   90.00
#
_symmetry.space_group_name_H-M   'P 1'
#
loop_
_entity.id
_entity.type
_entity.pdbx_description
1 polymer ?
#
loop_
_entity_poly.entity_id
_entity_poly.type
_entity_poly.pdbx_seq_one_letter_code
_entity_poly.pdbx_strand_id
1 'polypeptide(L)'
;DISVHPACVAGAGRCSLFGRHYIHTFDGVIYEFPGDCSYLLAGDCNHRSFTLLGDFQNGKRTGITLFLGDAFELHLSVNGQLSQGGKRLSLPYASHSVFAGSELGFFKLWSEEFGFTVTIDNAANIALTLAKRHYNGTCGLCGNFNAVPDDEYIAQEGFLTEDSYDFANSWAVKGADQACRRVSDPTQSCNSTKGTAVLSSCSVLQSSSVFLHCSHLVSPDAFLSLCQAEACKCDQKNAEDCSCPFLLEYARTCHAHGMLLRGWVEESQCFPKCPVGMQYSECSKSCSTTCHSLNIQEVCKEECADGCTCPTGKVLDGNRCVEVSQCSCTHMGRHFPPGSTISQDCNTCVCRHGSWECTNEGCPGETSATFAPPKHALCPSVQTIRMLCAHAP
;
A
#
# COMPACT_ATOMS: atom_id res chain seq x y z
N ASP A 1 33.25 -19.84 18.09
CA ASP A 1 33.16 -18.78 17.07
C ASP A 1 32.70 -19.33 15.73
N ILE A 2 31.38 -19.35 15.54
CA ILE A 2 30.77 -19.51 14.22
C ILE A 2 30.15 -18.16 13.94
N SER A 3 30.89 -17.33 13.20
CA SER A 3 30.39 -16.08 12.65
C SER A 3 29.30 -16.41 11.64
N VAL A 4 28.05 -16.39 12.09
CA VAL A 4 26.89 -16.35 11.19
C VAL A 4 26.86 -14.93 10.64
N HIS A 5 27.49 -14.73 9.48
CA HIS A 5 27.11 -13.61 8.63
C HIS A 5 25.62 -13.78 8.32
N PRO A 6 24.75 -12.81 8.64
CA PRO A 6 23.42 -12.81 8.06
C PRO A 6 23.64 -12.65 6.56
N ALA A 7 23.30 -13.67 5.79
CA ALA A 7 23.14 -13.50 4.35
C ALA A 7 22.21 -12.30 4.17
N CYS A 8 22.70 -11.22 3.55
CA CYS A 8 21.84 -10.15 3.07
C CYS A 8 20.83 -10.82 2.13
N VAL A 9 19.62 -11.05 2.62
CA VAL A 9 18.47 -11.28 1.75
C VAL A 9 18.37 -9.99 0.96
N ALA A 10 18.84 -10.03 -0.29
CA ALA A 10 18.94 -8.84 -1.11
C ALA A 10 17.52 -8.28 -1.33
N GLY A 11 17.22 -7.19 -0.64
CA GLY A 11 15.86 -6.66 -0.46
C GLY A 11 15.30 -6.00 -1.71
N ALA A 12 13.97 -5.88 -1.73
CA ALA A 12 13.28 -4.98 -2.64
C ALA A 12 13.66 -3.52 -2.34
N GLY A 13 13.66 -2.65 -3.35
CA GLY A 13 13.87 -1.22 -3.17
C GLY A 13 12.57 -0.56 -2.70
N ARG A 14 12.65 0.36 -1.73
CA ARG A 14 11.49 1.14 -1.26
C ARG A 14 11.71 2.62 -1.51
N CYS A 15 10.79 3.24 -2.23
CA CYS A 15 10.66 4.69 -2.39
C CYS A 15 9.36 5.14 -1.71
N SER A 16 9.29 6.38 -1.23
CA SER A 16 8.07 6.91 -0.64
C SER A 16 7.84 8.39 -0.97
N LEU A 17 6.57 8.77 -1.03
CA LEU A 17 6.09 10.13 -0.99
C LEU A 17 5.42 10.31 0.36
N PHE A 18 6.00 11.12 1.24
CA PHE A 18 5.54 11.28 2.62
C PHE A 18 5.49 12.75 3.05
N GLY A 19 4.85 13.03 4.19
CA GLY A 19 4.61 14.40 4.62
C GLY A 19 3.82 15.18 3.57
N ARG A 20 4.04 16.49 3.45
CA ARG A 20 3.35 17.31 2.46
C ARG A 20 3.93 17.15 1.05
N HIS A 21 5.25 17.23 0.94
CA HIS A 21 5.95 17.37 -0.34
C HIS A 21 7.27 16.61 -0.41
N TYR A 22 7.52 15.65 0.47
CA TYR A 22 8.81 14.94 0.50
C TYR A 22 8.76 13.66 -0.32
N ILE A 23 9.88 13.38 -0.98
CA ILE A 23 10.17 12.12 -1.65
C ILE A 23 11.40 11.51 -0.96
N HIS A 24 11.34 10.21 -0.68
CA HIS A 24 12.44 9.39 -0.22
C HIS A 24 12.72 8.34 -1.30
N THR A 25 13.92 8.36 -1.87
CA THR A 25 14.26 7.56 -3.05
C THR A 25 14.65 6.13 -2.70
N PHE A 26 14.84 5.27 -3.71
CA PHE A 26 15.28 3.89 -3.47
C PHE A 26 16.65 3.80 -2.79
N ASP A 27 17.50 4.80 -3.02
CA ASP A 27 18.90 4.83 -2.58
C ASP A 27 19.10 5.73 -1.34
N GLY A 28 18.01 6.17 -0.70
CA GLY A 28 18.02 6.79 0.62
C GLY A 28 18.12 8.32 0.63
N VAL A 29 17.99 8.98 -0.51
CA VAL A 29 17.99 10.45 -0.61
C VAL A 29 16.60 10.98 -0.29
N ILE A 30 16.52 12.06 0.50
CA ILE A 30 15.27 12.73 0.83
C ILE A 30 15.32 14.17 0.31
N TYR A 31 14.29 14.59 -0.42
CA TYR A 31 14.18 15.95 -0.94
C TYR A 31 12.73 16.46 -0.93
N GLU A 32 12.57 17.79 -0.90
CA GLU A 32 11.28 18.48 -0.95
C GLU A 32 10.94 18.87 -2.39
N PHE A 33 9.74 18.53 -2.84
CA PHE A 33 9.24 18.95 -4.15
C PHE A 33 7.73 19.18 -4.13
N PRO A 34 7.27 20.44 -3.95
CA PRO A 34 5.85 20.80 -3.92
C PRO A 34 5.25 20.92 -5.34
N GLY A 35 5.35 19.82 -6.11
CA GLY A 35 4.73 19.68 -7.43
C GLY A 35 3.20 19.71 -7.39
N ASP A 36 2.60 20.25 -8.45
CA ASP A 36 1.14 20.31 -8.62
C ASP A 36 0.72 19.85 -10.03
N CYS A 37 1.21 18.67 -10.40
CA CYS A 37 0.98 18.03 -11.69
C CYS A 37 1.08 16.51 -11.54
N SER A 38 1.01 15.75 -12.63
CA SER A 38 1.40 14.34 -12.64
C SER A 38 2.89 14.21 -12.94
N TYR A 39 3.60 13.42 -12.12
CA TYR A 39 5.04 13.19 -12.26
C TYR A 39 5.34 11.70 -12.33
N LEU A 40 6.34 11.32 -13.13
CA LEU A 40 6.81 9.94 -13.20
C LEU A 40 7.56 9.60 -11.91
N LEU A 41 6.97 8.74 -11.06
CA LEU A 41 7.60 8.32 -9.80
C LEU A 41 8.65 7.26 -10.05
N ALA A 42 8.25 6.17 -10.70
CA ALA A 42 9.16 5.16 -11.19
C ALA A 42 8.57 4.44 -12.41
N GLY A 43 9.43 4.00 -13.31
CA GLY A 43 9.09 3.06 -14.37
C GLY A 43 10.25 2.10 -14.60
N ASP A 44 9.97 1.00 -15.30
CA ASP A 44 11.01 0.14 -15.86
C ASP A 44 11.52 0.78 -17.15
N CYS A 45 12.69 1.40 -17.08
CA CYS A 45 13.22 2.19 -18.20
C CYS A 45 14.10 1.35 -19.14
N ASN A 46 14.36 0.09 -18.78
CA ASN A 46 15.05 -0.90 -19.61
C ASN A 46 14.08 -1.58 -20.57
N HIS A 47 12.99 -2.16 -20.06
CA HIS A 47 12.04 -2.92 -20.87
C HIS A 47 10.71 -2.20 -21.10
N ARG A 48 10.48 -1.05 -20.44
CA ARG A 48 9.23 -0.27 -20.55
C ARG A 48 7.99 -1.08 -20.19
N SER A 49 8.13 -1.98 -19.22
CA SER A 49 7.05 -2.90 -18.82
C SER A 49 5.96 -2.21 -18.01
N PHE A 50 6.28 -1.18 -17.23
CA PHE A 50 5.31 -0.37 -16.49
C PHE A 50 5.80 1.07 -16.27
N THR A 51 4.87 1.97 -15.98
CA THR A 51 5.12 3.34 -15.51
C THR A 51 4.12 3.70 -14.42
N LEU A 52 4.61 4.27 -13.32
CA LEU A 52 3.81 4.74 -12.19
C LEU A 52 3.93 6.26 -12.08
N LEU A 53 2.80 6.95 -12.22
CA LEU A 53 2.70 8.39 -12.02
C LEU A 53 2.09 8.72 -10.67
N GLY A 54 2.62 9.75 -10.02
CA GLY A 54 2.05 10.37 -8.82
C GLY A 54 1.26 11.60 -9.22
N ASP A 55 -0.02 11.62 -8.87
CA ASP A 55 -0.95 12.64 -9.34
C ASP A 55 -1.23 13.67 -8.25
N PHE A 56 -1.01 14.95 -8.56
CA PHE A 56 -1.18 16.06 -7.62
C PHE A 56 -2.20 17.08 -8.15
N GLN A 57 -3.00 17.64 -7.24
CA GLN A 57 -3.93 18.73 -7.52
C GLN A 57 -4.02 19.69 -6.32
N ASN A 58 -3.87 20.99 -6.58
CA ASN A 58 -3.76 22.04 -5.56
C ASN A 58 -2.68 21.74 -4.51
N GLY A 59 -1.54 21.18 -4.94
CA GLY A 59 -0.40 20.81 -4.10
C GLY A 59 -0.65 19.58 -3.22
N LYS A 60 -1.72 18.81 -3.45
CA LYS A 60 -2.05 17.61 -2.68
C LYS A 60 -2.04 16.38 -3.57
N ARG A 61 -1.56 15.26 -3.01
CA ARG A 61 -1.64 13.95 -3.67
C ARG A 61 -3.11 13.55 -3.84
N THR A 62 -3.44 13.07 -5.02
CA THR A 62 -4.80 12.64 -5.39
C THR A 62 -4.87 11.16 -5.74
N GLY A 63 -3.77 10.56 -6.20
CA GLY A 63 -3.73 9.15 -6.54
C GLY A 63 -2.42 8.73 -7.20
N ILE A 64 -2.45 7.51 -7.72
CA ILE A 64 -1.42 6.92 -8.56
C ILE A 64 -2.06 6.46 -9.85
N THR A 65 -1.42 6.76 -10.97
CA THR A 65 -1.79 6.23 -12.29
C THR A 65 -0.75 5.22 -12.77
N LEU A 66 -1.17 4.01 -13.03
CA LEU A 66 -0.38 2.94 -13.63
C LEU A 66 -0.62 2.88 -15.14
N PHE A 67 0.47 2.80 -15.90
CA PHE A 67 0.46 2.44 -17.31
C PHE A 67 1.20 1.12 -17.53
N LEU A 68 0.61 0.22 -18.31
CA LEU A 68 1.27 -0.97 -18.87
C LEU A 68 1.26 -0.86 -20.39
N GLY A 69 2.41 -0.49 -20.96
CA GLY A 69 2.51 -0.10 -22.37
C GLY A 69 1.57 1.07 -22.70
N ASP A 70 1.08 1.11 -23.95
CA ASP A 70 0.27 2.24 -24.45
C ASP A 70 -1.25 2.03 -24.31
N ALA A 71 -1.69 0.84 -23.91
CA ALA A 71 -3.10 0.43 -24.02
C ALA A 71 -3.81 0.25 -22.67
N PHE A 72 -3.08 0.10 -21.58
CA PHE A 72 -3.66 -0.16 -20.26
C PHE A 72 -3.29 0.95 -19.29
N GLU A 73 -4.33 1.63 -18.80
CA GLU A 73 -4.26 2.66 -17.78
C GLU A 73 -5.16 2.26 -16.61
N LEU A 74 -4.66 2.47 -15.38
CA LEU A 74 -5.42 2.27 -14.16
C LEU A 74 -5.06 3.34 -13.14
N HIS A 75 -6.06 4.10 -12.68
CA HIS A 75 -5.90 5.13 -11.66
C HIS A 75 -6.51 4.68 -10.33
N LEU A 76 -5.71 4.71 -9.26
CA LEU A 76 -6.13 4.46 -7.89
C LEU A 76 -6.00 5.77 -7.09
N SER A 77 -7.14 6.33 -6.68
CA SER A 77 -7.14 7.54 -5.86
C SER A 77 -6.78 7.28 -4.40
N VAL A 78 -6.34 8.32 -3.69
CA VAL A 78 -6.06 8.28 -2.24
C VAL A 78 -7.28 7.94 -1.38
N ASN A 79 -8.49 8.03 -1.96
CA ASN A 79 -9.74 7.66 -1.31
C ASN A 79 -10.20 6.22 -1.68
N GLY A 80 -9.37 5.45 -2.36
CA GLY A 80 -9.68 4.06 -2.76
C GLY A 80 -10.62 3.93 -3.95
N GLN A 81 -10.79 5.00 -4.73
CA GLN A 81 -11.55 4.91 -5.98
C GLN A 81 -10.64 4.42 -7.10
N LEU A 82 -10.93 3.21 -7.60
CA LEU A 82 -10.27 2.64 -8.75
C LEU A 82 -11.02 3.02 -10.03
N SER A 83 -10.31 3.45 -11.07
CA SER A 83 -10.89 3.81 -12.36
C SER A 83 -9.98 3.47 -13.54
N GLN A 84 -10.59 3.14 -14.67
CA GLN A 84 -9.92 2.94 -15.96
C GLN A 84 -10.67 3.71 -17.04
N GLY A 85 -9.99 4.63 -17.74
CA GLY A 85 -10.61 5.48 -18.76
C GLY A 85 -11.83 6.26 -18.24
N GLY A 86 -11.78 6.73 -16.99
CA GLY A 86 -12.88 7.40 -16.29
C GLY A 86 -14.00 6.49 -15.77
N LYS A 87 -14.03 5.19 -16.13
CA LYS A 87 -15.01 4.22 -15.62
C LYS A 87 -14.58 3.73 -14.24
N ARG A 88 -15.46 3.86 -13.24
CA ARG A 88 -15.23 3.33 -11.90
C ARG A 88 -15.25 1.81 -11.87
N LEU A 89 -14.32 1.22 -11.13
CA LEU A 89 -14.15 -0.21 -10.93
C LEU A 89 -14.31 -0.55 -9.45
N SER A 90 -14.76 -1.77 -9.15
CA SER A 90 -14.90 -2.26 -7.77
C SER A 90 -13.59 -2.86 -7.27
N LEU A 91 -13.30 -2.67 -5.98
CA LEU A 91 -12.27 -3.41 -5.27
C LEU A 91 -12.89 -4.65 -4.57
N PRO A 92 -12.15 -5.77 -4.44
CA PRO A 92 -10.84 -6.02 -5.04
C PRO A 92 -10.92 -6.16 -6.57
N TYR A 93 -9.84 -5.80 -7.25
CA TYR A 93 -9.69 -5.84 -8.69
C TYR A 93 -8.52 -6.76 -9.06
N ALA A 94 -8.70 -7.55 -10.13
CA ALA A 94 -7.65 -8.39 -10.69
C ALA A 94 -7.81 -8.46 -12.22
N SER A 95 -6.83 -7.97 -12.96
CA SER A 95 -6.80 -8.03 -14.42
C SER A 95 -5.40 -7.72 -14.93
N HIS A 96 -4.99 -8.30 -16.08
CA HIS A 96 -3.70 -8.03 -16.71
C HIS A 96 -2.50 -8.17 -15.74
N SER A 97 -2.57 -9.17 -14.85
CA SER A 97 -1.57 -9.41 -13.79
C SER A 97 -1.36 -8.24 -12.82
N VAL A 98 -2.32 -7.32 -12.78
CA VAL A 98 -2.41 -6.21 -11.83
C VAL A 98 -3.56 -6.47 -10.88
N PHE A 99 -3.29 -6.23 -9.61
CA PHE A 99 -4.23 -6.39 -8.53
C PHE A 99 -4.37 -5.07 -7.79
N ALA A 100 -5.59 -4.74 -7.39
CA ALA A 100 -5.83 -3.62 -6.49
C ALA A 100 -6.83 -4.02 -5.41
N GLY A 101 -6.62 -3.52 -4.20
CA GLY A 101 -7.44 -3.91 -3.05
C GLY A 101 -7.13 -3.09 -1.82
N SER A 102 -7.68 -3.52 -0.70
CA SER A 102 -7.36 -2.97 0.62
C SER A 102 -6.68 -4.02 1.48
N GLU A 103 -5.62 -3.63 2.17
CA GLU A 103 -4.88 -4.47 3.12
C GLU A 103 -4.50 -3.61 4.32
N LEU A 104 -4.73 -4.11 5.53
CA LEU A 104 -4.46 -3.39 6.78
C LEU A 104 -5.01 -1.95 6.78
N GLY A 105 -6.21 -1.75 6.25
CA GLY A 105 -6.87 -0.44 6.16
C GLY A 105 -6.16 0.58 5.25
N PHE A 106 -5.24 0.14 4.40
CA PHE A 106 -4.60 0.90 3.34
C PHE A 106 -5.04 0.40 1.97
N PHE A 107 -4.88 1.22 0.93
CA PHE A 107 -5.13 0.79 -0.45
C PHE A 107 -3.84 0.32 -1.10
N LYS A 108 -3.91 -0.74 -1.88
CA LYS A 108 -2.77 -1.29 -2.60
C LYS A 108 -3.07 -1.48 -4.07
N LEU A 109 -2.04 -1.27 -4.88
CA LEU A 109 -1.97 -1.59 -6.31
C LEU A 109 -0.66 -2.33 -6.55
N TRP A 110 -0.71 -3.58 -6.99
CA TRP A 110 0.49 -4.40 -7.12
C TRP A 110 0.44 -5.34 -8.30
N SER A 111 1.62 -5.80 -8.71
CA SER A 111 1.79 -6.87 -9.68
C SER A 111 3.02 -7.69 -9.33
N GLU A 112 2.85 -9.00 -9.18
CA GLU A 112 3.99 -9.91 -9.00
C GLU A 112 4.77 -10.08 -10.31
N GLU A 113 4.08 -10.07 -11.45
CA GLU A 113 4.67 -10.18 -12.80
C GLU A 113 5.53 -8.96 -13.15
N PHE A 114 5.04 -7.75 -12.89
CA PHE A 114 5.82 -6.53 -13.10
C PHE A 114 6.69 -6.16 -11.92
N GLY A 115 6.43 -6.71 -10.73
CA GLY A 115 7.34 -6.63 -9.58
C GLY A 115 7.30 -5.29 -8.87
N PHE A 116 6.12 -4.67 -8.83
CA PHE A 116 5.89 -3.45 -8.09
C PHE A 116 4.76 -3.65 -7.08
N THR A 117 4.81 -2.86 -6.01
CA THR A 117 3.71 -2.71 -5.05
C THR A 117 3.64 -1.25 -4.66
N VAL A 118 2.46 -0.65 -4.83
CA VAL A 118 2.12 0.68 -4.37
C VAL A 118 1.17 0.53 -3.19
N THR A 119 1.46 1.21 -2.09
CA THR A 119 0.60 1.29 -0.90
C THR A 119 0.27 2.74 -0.62
N ILE A 120 -1.01 3.06 -0.45
CA ILE A 120 -1.51 4.39 -0.09
C ILE A 120 -2.13 4.33 1.30
N ASP A 121 -1.56 5.08 2.24
CA ASP A 121 -2.08 5.16 3.60
C ASP A 121 -3.17 6.23 3.76
N ASN A 122 -3.80 6.27 4.94
CA ASN A 122 -4.91 7.19 5.23
C ASN A 122 -4.48 8.67 5.41
N ALA A 123 -3.18 8.95 5.34
CA ALA A 123 -2.63 10.30 5.27
C ALA A 123 -2.21 10.68 3.83
N ALA A 124 -2.56 9.84 2.84
CA ALA A 124 -2.15 9.98 1.45
C ALA A 124 -0.62 9.92 1.26
N ASN A 125 0.12 9.31 2.19
CA ASN A 125 1.50 8.91 1.89
C ASN A 125 1.46 7.71 0.95
N ILE A 126 2.41 7.66 0.03
CA ILE A 126 2.49 6.61 -0.99
C ILE A 126 3.83 5.93 -0.85
N ALA A 127 3.85 4.61 -0.64
CA ALA A 127 5.06 3.80 -0.66
C ALA A 127 5.09 2.94 -1.92
N LEU A 128 6.20 2.98 -2.65
CA LEU A 128 6.48 2.15 -3.80
C LEU A 128 7.59 1.17 -3.46
N THR A 129 7.31 -0.12 -3.58
CA THR A 129 8.30 -1.19 -3.45
C THR A 129 8.52 -1.85 -4.80
N LEU A 130 9.78 -1.97 -5.23
CA LEU A 130 10.18 -2.63 -6.46
C LEU A 130 11.05 -3.86 -6.20
N ALA A 131 10.75 -4.94 -6.91
CA ALA A 131 11.54 -6.14 -6.87
C ALA A 131 12.98 -5.88 -7.36
N LYS A 132 13.95 -6.58 -6.77
CA LYS A 132 15.39 -6.45 -7.08
C LYS A 132 15.74 -6.56 -8.56
N ARG A 133 14.93 -7.22 -9.38
CA ARG A 133 15.14 -7.31 -10.84
C ARG A 133 15.16 -5.94 -11.54
N HIS A 134 14.63 -4.90 -10.90
CA HIS A 134 14.65 -3.52 -11.38
C HIS A 134 15.88 -2.73 -10.96
N TYR A 135 16.82 -3.35 -10.25
CA TYR A 135 18.07 -2.71 -9.83
C TYR A 135 18.80 -2.11 -11.04
N ASN A 136 19.20 -0.84 -10.94
CA ASN A 136 19.84 -0.08 -12.00
C ASN A 136 19.04 -0.03 -13.33
N GLY A 137 17.72 -0.16 -13.24
CA GLY A 137 16.82 -0.20 -14.39
C GLY A 137 15.60 0.69 -14.25
N THR A 138 15.50 1.45 -13.16
CA THR A 138 14.41 2.38 -12.94
C THR A 138 14.77 3.78 -13.43
N CYS A 139 13.76 4.60 -13.64
CA CYS A 139 13.91 6.04 -13.77
C CYS A 139 12.66 6.75 -13.26
N GLY A 140 12.78 8.02 -12.88
CA GLY A 140 11.71 8.80 -12.25
C GLY A 140 12.17 9.52 -10.98
N LEU A 141 11.20 10.13 -10.27
CA LEU A 141 11.44 10.80 -8.99
C LEU A 141 11.99 9.90 -7.88
N CYS A 142 11.84 8.58 -8.01
CA CYS A 142 12.40 7.59 -7.07
C CYS A 142 13.83 7.12 -7.41
N GLY A 143 14.42 7.60 -8.51
CA GLY A 143 15.80 7.29 -8.88
C GLY A 143 15.99 6.13 -9.84
N ASN A 144 17.25 5.72 -9.95
CA ASN A 144 17.72 4.63 -10.80
C ASN A 144 17.86 3.28 -10.05
N PHE A 145 17.69 3.28 -8.72
CA PHE A 145 17.72 2.10 -7.84
C PHE A 145 19.04 1.32 -7.98
N ASN A 146 20.18 2.00 -7.81
CA ASN A 146 21.50 1.41 -7.97
C ASN A 146 22.35 1.43 -6.67
N ALA A 147 21.78 1.86 -5.55
CA ALA A 147 22.44 2.06 -4.26
C ALA A 147 23.54 3.15 -4.23
N VAL A 148 23.47 4.14 -5.13
CA VAL A 148 24.40 5.27 -5.21
C VAL A 148 23.64 6.59 -4.95
N PRO A 149 23.68 7.13 -3.72
CA PRO A 149 22.96 8.36 -3.40
C PRO A 149 23.40 9.60 -4.21
N ASP A 150 24.66 9.62 -4.67
CA ASP A 150 25.25 10.78 -5.34
C ASP A 150 24.77 10.96 -6.79
N ASP A 151 24.11 9.96 -7.39
CA ASP A 151 23.59 10.02 -8.76
C ASP A 151 22.06 10.06 -8.85
N GLU A 152 21.39 10.28 -7.71
CA GLU A 152 19.94 10.26 -7.61
C GLU A 152 19.26 11.30 -8.52
N TYR A 153 19.90 12.46 -8.71
CA TYR A 153 19.36 13.59 -9.46
C TYR A 153 19.69 13.55 -10.95
N ILE A 154 19.61 12.37 -11.56
CA ILE A 154 19.67 12.23 -13.02
C ILE A 154 18.32 12.69 -13.61
N ALA A 155 18.33 13.84 -14.30
CA ALA A 155 17.17 14.39 -14.97
C ALA A 155 16.68 13.48 -16.12
N GLN A 156 15.45 13.71 -16.59
CA GLN A 156 14.84 12.92 -17.67
C GLN A 156 15.70 12.84 -18.94
N GLU A 157 16.48 13.89 -19.24
CA GLU A 157 17.39 13.95 -20.38
C GLU A 157 18.68 13.14 -20.18
N GLY A 158 18.91 12.57 -18.99
CA GLY A 158 20.02 11.67 -18.67
C GLY A 158 21.29 12.34 -18.12
N PHE A 159 21.22 13.62 -17.74
CA PHE A 159 22.33 14.32 -17.09
C PHE A 159 22.09 14.51 -15.59
N LEU A 160 23.16 14.44 -14.82
CA LEU A 160 23.13 14.70 -13.38
C LEU A 160 22.98 16.20 -13.10
N THR A 161 22.07 16.56 -12.20
CA THR A 161 21.90 17.93 -11.70
C THR A 161 22.23 18.01 -10.21
N GLU A 162 22.76 19.16 -9.77
CA GLU A 162 22.95 19.42 -8.33
C GLU A 162 21.66 19.92 -7.66
N ASP A 163 20.72 20.46 -8.45
CA ASP A 163 19.45 21.01 -7.95
C ASP A 163 18.32 19.96 -8.04
N SER A 164 17.81 19.55 -6.87
CA SER A 164 16.66 18.65 -6.73
C SER A 164 15.39 19.17 -7.44
N TYR A 165 15.19 20.49 -7.56
CA TYR A 165 14.06 21.06 -8.26
C TYR A 165 14.20 20.92 -9.78
N ASP A 166 15.39 21.13 -10.33
CA ASP A 166 15.62 20.92 -11.76
C ASP A 166 15.43 19.46 -12.14
N PHE A 167 15.98 18.54 -11.34
CA PHE A 167 15.73 17.11 -11.43
C PHE A 167 14.23 16.80 -11.40
N ALA A 168 13.51 17.20 -10.36
CA ALA A 168 12.12 16.78 -10.18
C ALA A 168 11.16 17.41 -11.22
N ASN A 169 11.43 18.65 -11.65
CA ASN A 169 10.67 19.28 -12.74
C ASN A 169 10.85 18.58 -14.08
N SER A 170 12.00 17.93 -14.33
CA SER A 170 12.24 17.19 -15.58
C SER A 170 11.32 15.98 -15.74
N TRP A 171 10.82 15.41 -14.63
CA TRP A 171 9.95 14.23 -14.61
C TRP A 171 8.45 14.56 -14.72
N ALA A 172 8.10 15.80 -15.03
CA ALA A 172 6.72 16.24 -15.21
C ALA A 172 6.09 15.62 -16.47
N VAL A 173 4.94 14.96 -16.33
CA VAL A 173 4.19 14.40 -17.46
C VAL A 173 3.13 15.41 -17.90
N LYS A 174 3.21 15.84 -19.17
CA LYS A 174 2.27 16.81 -19.74
C LYS A 174 0.89 16.16 -19.88
N GLY A 175 -0.12 16.71 -19.19
CA GLY A 175 -1.52 16.42 -19.51
C GLY A 175 -1.90 16.98 -20.88
N ALA A 176 -2.98 16.47 -21.47
CA ALA A 176 -3.35 16.70 -22.87
C ALA A 176 -3.50 18.19 -23.28
N ASP A 177 -3.66 19.14 -22.35
CA ASP A 177 -3.87 20.56 -22.70
C ASP A 177 -3.25 21.59 -21.71
N GLN A 178 -2.42 21.18 -20.74
CA GLN A 178 -1.80 22.13 -19.80
C GLN A 178 -0.37 21.72 -19.43
N ALA A 179 0.58 22.63 -19.65
CA ALA A 179 1.95 22.44 -19.20
C ALA A 179 2.01 22.55 -17.67
N CYS A 180 2.68 21.60 -17.02
CA CYS A 180 2.95 21.66 -15.59
C CYS A 180 3.72 22.94 -15.26
N ARG A 181 3.30 23.66 -14.21
CA ARG A 181 4.03 24.84 -13.74
C ARG A 181 5.34 24.37 -13.10
N ARG A 182 6.47 24.97 -13.51
CA ARG A 182 7.77 24.69 -12.90
C ARG A 182 7.76 25.16 -11.44
N VAL A 183 8.26 24.30 -10.56
CA VAL A 183 8.45 24.55 -9.13
C VAL A 183 9.86 25.08 -8.90
N SER A 184 10.06 25.93 -7.90
CA SER A 184 11.37 26.44 -7.49
C SER A 184 11.48 26.39 -5.97
N ASP A 185 12.71 26.40 -5.47
CA ASP A 185 13.00 26.39 -4.05
C ASP A 185 12.21 27.48 -3.30
N PRO A 186 11.36 27.13 -2.32
CA PRO A 186 10.67 28.11 -1.51
C PRO A 186 11.70 28.91 -0.72
N THR A 187 11.80 30.21 -1.02
CA THR A 187 12.69 31.16 -0.32
C THR A 187 12.37 31.36 1.18
N GLN A 188 11.38 30.64 1.71
CA GLN A 188 10.86 30.85 3.04
C GLN A 188 11.60 29.97 4.04
N SER A 189 12.72 30.49 4.55
CA SER A 189 13.37 29.95 5.73
C SER A 189 12.48 30.18 6.95
N CYS A 190 12.43 29.19 7.84
CA CYS A 190 11.69 29.36 9.08
C CYS A 190 12.43 30.32 10.02
N ASN A 191 12.03 31.58 10.02
CA ASN A 191 12.53 32.60 10.92
C ASN A 191 11.59 32.72 12.12
N SER A 192 11.78 31.95 13.21
CA SER A 192 11.15 32.29 14.49
C SER A 192 11.68 31.56 15.73
N THR A 193 12.00 32.36 16.72
CA THR A 193 12.09 32.17 18.18
C THR A 193 10.85 31.54 18.86
N LYS A 194 9.96 30.88 18.11
CA LYS A 194 8.68 30.31 18.58
C LYS A 194 8.67 28.77 18.73
N GLY A 195 9.82 28.12 18.51
CA GLY A 195 9.88 26.68 18.22
C GLY A 195 10.09 25.72 19.38
N THR A 196 10.22 26.13 20.65
CA THR A 196 10.73 25.22 21.70
C THR A 196 9.86 23.98 21.98
N ALA A 197 8.54 24.06 21.81
CA ALA A 197 7.62 22.94 22.06
C ALA A 197 7.32 22.05 20.83
N VAL A 198 7.56 22.52 19.59
CA VAL A 198 7.37 21.70 18.37
C VAL A 198 8.69 21.05 17.94
N LEU A 199 9.83 21.70 18.23
CA LEU A 199 11.17 21.11 18.09
C LEU A 199 11.36 19.89 19.02
N SER A 200 10.64 19.81 20.13
CA SER A 200 10.79 18.71 21.10
C SER A 200 10.25 17.37 20.58
N SER A 201 9.19 17.33 19.77
CA SER A 201 8.64 16.06 19.28
C SER A 201 9.59 15.35 18.30
N CYS A 202 10.34 16.11 17.49
CA CYS A 202 11.35 15.54 16.59
C CYS A 202 12.58 14.99 17.33
N SER A 203 12.85 15.47 18.55
CA SER A 203 14.05 15.12 19.30
C SER A 203 14.15 13.65 19.68
N VAL A 204 13.03 12.90 19.66
CA VAL A 204 13.01 11.45 19.91
C VAL A 204 13.91 10.68 18.95
N LEU A 205 14.12 11.19 17.73
CA LEU A 205 15.04 10.59 16.74
C LEU A 205 16.49 10.49 17.24
N GLN A 206 16.89 11.37 18.18
CA GLN A 206 18.24 11.39 18.75
C GLN A 206 18.28 11.06 20.25
N SER A 207 17.16 11.16 20.97
CA SER A 207 17.12 10.97 22.43
C SER A 207 16.52 9.64 22.86
N SER A 208 15.64 9.03 22.05
CA SER A 208 14.96 7.80 22.42
C SER A 208 15.78 6.56 22.05
N SER A 209 15.88 5.62 22.99
CA SER A 209 16.51 4.33 22.73
C SER A 209 15.74 3.50 21.69
N VAL A 210 14.43 3.73 21.52
CA VAL A 210 13.61 3.06 20.50
C VAL A 210 14.06 3.48 19.11
N PHE A 211 14.15 4.79 18.85
CA PHE A 211 14.56 5.32 17.54
C PHE A 211 16.05 5.09 17.25
N LEU A 212 16.90 5.25 18.27
CA LEU A 212 18.34 5.02 18.13
C LEU A 212 18.69 3.56 17.82
N HIS A 213 17.80 2.60 18.06
CA HIS A 213 18.05 1.19 17.75
C HIS A 213 18.43 0.97 16.27
N CYS A 214 17.83 1.74 15.35
CA CYS A 214 18.04 1.67 13.91
C CYS A 214 19.14 2.62 13.37
N SER A 215 19.70 3.49 14.21
CA SER A 215 20.63 4.57 13.80
C SER A 215 21.87 4.09 13.05
N HIS A 216 22.26 2.82 13.19
CA HIS A 216 23.39 2.20 12.50
C HIS A 216 23.07 1.75 11.06
N LEU A 217 21.78 1.66 10.70
CA LEU A 217 21.32 1.34 9.35
C LEU A 217 20.78 2.58 8.63
N VAL A 218 20.08 3.44 9.37
CA VAL A 218 19.43 4.65 8.85
C VAL A 218 19.87 5.84 9.69
N SER A 219 20.52 6.83 9.07
CA SER A 219 20.95 8.03 9.80
C SER A 219 19.74 8.84 10.27
N PRO A 220 19.60 9.15 11.57
CA PRO A 220 18.50 9.98 12.06
C PRO A 220 18.61 11.46 11.66
N ASP A 221 19.80 11.93 11.26
CA ASP A 221 20.09 13.36 11.13
C ASP A 221 19.29 14.04 10.01
N ALA A 222 19.15 13.37 8.87
CA ALA A 222 18.35 13.88 7.75
C ALA A 222 16.86 14.01 8.15
N PHE A 223 16.31 12.96 8.79
CA PHE A 223 14.94 12.96 9.29
C PHE A 223 14.71 14.04 10.35
N LEU A 224 15.65 14.21 11.28
CA LEU A 224 15.56 15.21 12.34
C LEU A 224 15.54 16.63 11.75
N SER A 225 16.48 16.93 10.84
CA SER A 225 16.59 18.25 10.24
C SER A 225 15.31 18.64 9.49
N LEU A 226 14.77 17.72 8.68
CA LEU A 226 13.55 17.94 7.93
C LEU A 226 12.30 18.00 8.83
N CYS A 227 12.22 17.14 9.85
CA CYS A 227 11.14 17.19 10.85
C CYS A 227 11.10 18.57 11.53
N GLN A 228 12.25 19.09 11.97
CA GLN A 228 12.34 20.40 12.61
C GLN A 228 11.96 21.54 11.65
N ALA A 229 12.38 21.45 10.38
CA ALA A 229 12.03 22.44 9.37
C ALA A 229 10.53 22.49 9.11
N GLU A 230 9.87 21.33 8.97
CA GLU A 230 8.43 21.25 8.74
C GLU A 230 7.60 21.64 9.97
N ALA A 231 7.98 21.13 11.14
CA ALA A 231 7.40 21.52 12.43
C ALA A 231 7.35 23.05 12.59
N CYS A 232 8.39 23.73 12.13
CA CYS A 232 8.51 25.18 12.21
C CYS A 232 7.53 25.93 11.28
N LYS A 233 7.14 25.33 10.14
CA LYS A 233 6.17 25.89 9.18
C LYS A 233 4.70 25.67 9.60
N CYS A 234 4.43 24.98 10.71
CA CYS A 234 3.07 24.55 11.03
C CYS A 234 2.26 25.60 11.80
N ASP A 235 1.05 25.84 11.31
CA ASP A 235 0.12 26.80 11.91
C ASP A 235 -0.45 26.21 13.20
N GLN A 236 -0.09 26.79 14.34
CA GLN A 236 -0.59 26.43 15.67
C GLN A 236 -2.12 26.45 15.78
N LYS A 237 -2.83 27.09 14.84
CA LYS A 237 -4.31 27.12 14.80
C LYS A 237 -4.95 25.88 14.20
N ASN A 238 -4.23 25.14 13.35
CA ASN A 238 -4.68 23.87 12.80
C ASN A 238 -3.89 22.76 13.49
N ALA A 239 -4.58 21.82 14.12
CA ALA A 239 -4.00 20.66 14.82
C ALA A 239 -3.40 19.61 13.85
N GLU A 240 -2.71 20.05 12.80
CA GLU A 240 -1.99 19.16 11.90
C GLU A 240 -0.63 18.82 12.51
N ASP A 241 -0.43 17.55 12.84
CA ASP A 241 0.85 17.05 13.34
C ASP A 241 1.85 16.90 12.18
N CYS A 242 2.74 17.87 12.07
CA CYS A 242 3.75 17.94 11.02
C CYS A 242 5.02 17.13 11.31
N SER A 243 5.21 16.71 12.56
CA SER A 243 6.37 15.92 12.98
C SER A 243 6.12 14.43 12.71
N CYS A 244 4.88 13.98 12.95
CA CYS A 244 4.49 12.58 12.82
C CYS A 244 4.82 11.91 11.47
N PRO A 245 4.66 12.56 10.30
CA PRO A 245 5.06 11.97 9.03
C PRO A 245 6.54 11.56 8.95
N PHE A 246 7.45 12.34 9.57
CA PHE A 246 8.89 12.03 9.57
C PHE A 246 9.23 10.88 10.51
N LEU A 247 8.58 10.85 11.68
CA LEU A 247 8.75 9.76 12.65
C LEU A 247 8.24 8.43 12.08
N LEU A 248 7.07 8.47 11.43
CA LEU A 248 6.49 7.33 10.71
C LEU A 248 7.39 6.87 9.56
N GLU A 249 7.92 7.79 8.75
CA GLU A 249 8.79 7.43 7.63
C GLU A 249 10.13 6.85 8.10
N TYR A 250 10.72 7.38 9.18
CA TYR A 250 11.91 6.79 9.78
C TYR A 250 11.63 5.36 10.28
N ALA A 251 10.52 5.15 11.00
CA ALA A 251 10.12 3.82 11.46
C ALA A 251 9.90 2.82 10.31
N ARG A 252 9.24 3.26 9.22
CA ARG A 252 9.04 2.44 8.01
C ARG A 252 10.35 2.16 7.26
N THR A 253 11.26 3.12 7.21
CA THR A 253 12.60 2.94 6.61
C THR A 253 13.41 1.91 7.41
N CYS A 254 13.41 2.02 8.74
CA CYS A 254 14.03 1.03 9.62
C CYS A 254 13.47 -0.36 9.40
N HIS A 255 12.15 -0.49 9.32
CA HIS A 255 11.51 -1.76 9.06
C HIS A 255 11.88 -2.34 7.69
N ALA A 256 12.01 -1.50 6.64
CA ALA A 256 12.49 -1.93 5.33
C ALA A 256 13.94 -2.47 5.37
N HIS A 257 14.76 -1.99 6.31
CA HIS A 257 16.08 -2.54 6.62
C HIS A 257 16.06 -3.72 7.61
N GLY A 258 14.88 -4.28 7.92
CA GLY A 258 14.72 -5.44 8.80
C GLY A 258 14.67 -5.10 10.30
N MET A 259 14.61 -3.81 10.66
CA MET A 259 14.58 -3.34 12.05
C MET A 259 13.20 -2.76 12.40
N LEU A 260 12.36 -3.58 13.03
CA LEU A 260 11.07 -3.11 13.55
C LEU A 260 11.27 -2.33 14.85
N LEU A 261 10.98 -1.03 14.81
CA LEU A 261 10.94 -0.19 16.01
C LEU A 261 9.65 -0.49 16.78
N ARG A 262 9.71 -1.21 17.90
CA ARG A 262 8.53 -1.52 18.71
C ARG A 262 8.30 -0.44 19.76
N GLY A 263 7.06 0.03 19.90
CA GLY A 263 6.67 1.06 20.87
C GLY A 263 7.03 2.48 20.46
N TRP A 264 7.33 2.72 19.18
CA TRP A 264 7.69 4.05 18.69
C TRP A 264 6.48 4.99 18.72
N VAL A 265 5.28 4.44 18.55
CA VAL A 265 4.01 5.20 18.60
C VAL A 265 3.81 5.80 19.99
N GLU A 266 3.94 5.00 21.04
CA GLU A 266 3.81 5.46 22.42
C GLU A 266 4.93 6.42 22.81
N GLU A 267 6.16 6.14 22.38
CA GLU A 267 7.33 6.97 22.68
C GLU A 267 7.24 8.36 22.04
N SER A 268 6.76 8.43 20.79
CA SER A 268 6.66 9.69 20.04
C SER A 268 5.34 10.42 20.21
N GLN A 269 4.31 9.75 20.73
CA GLN A 269 2.91 10.23 20.75
C GLN A 269 2.37 10.59 19.35
N CYS A 270 2.96 10.02 18.29
CA CYS A 270 2.49 10.15 16.92
C CYS A 270 1.61 8.96 16.57
N PHE A 271 0.32 9.23 16.34
CA PHE A 271 -0.68 8.20 16.01
C PHE A 271 -1.07 8.33 14.53
N PRO A 272 -0.58 7.44 13.65
CA PRO A 272 -0.96 7.45 12.24
C PRO A 272 -2.48 7.35 12.03
N LYS A 273 -2.97 8.00 10.97
CA LYS A 273 -4.41 8.04 10.67
C LYS A 273 -4.91 6.65 10.30
N CYS A 274 -6.07 6.29 10.86
CA CYS A 274 -6.79 5.06 10.54
C CYS A 274 -8.27 5.32 10.24
N PRO A 275 -8.94 4.44 9.49
CA PRO A 275 -10.38 4.51 9.29
C PRO A 275 -11.12 4.43 10.63
N VAL A 276 -12.33 4.97 10.67
CA VAL A 276 -13.14 5.03 11.89
C VAL A 276 -13.35 3.62 12.46
N GLY A 277 -12.99 3.44 13.72
CA GLY A 277 -13.14 2.18 14.46
C GLY A 277 -11.96 1.21 14.31
N MET A 278 -10.94 1.56 13.51
CA MET A 278 -9.66 0.83 13.44
C MET A 278 -8.59 1.55 14.28
N GLN A 279 -7.54 0.81 14.62
CA GLN A 279 -6.37 1.30 15.35
C GLN A 279 -5.09 1.00 14.57
N TYR A 280 -4.12 1.90 14.64
CA TYR A 280 -2.82 1.67 14.04
C TYR A 280 -2.07 0.58 14.81
N SER A 281 -1.33 -0.24 14.08
CA SER A 281 -0.47 -1.28 14.58
C SER A 281 0.86 -1.21 13.84
N GLU A 282 1.96 -1.20 14.61
CA GLU A 282 3.33 -1.20 14.07
C GLU A 282 3.66 -2.51 13.36
N CYS A 283 2.96 -3.59 13.70
CA CYS A 283 3.20 -4.92 13.17
C CYS A 283 1.94 -5.76 13.21
N SER A 284 1.34 -5.95 12.04
CA SER A 284 0.18 -6.81 11.84
C SER A 284 0.49 -7.82 10.75
N LYS A 285 -0.15 -9.00 10.86
CA LYS A 285 -0.11 -9.98 9.78
C LYS A 285 -0.97 -9.48 8.63
N SER A 286 -0.44 -9.55 7.43
CA SER A 286 -1.07 -9.09 6.18
C SER A 286 -2.47 -9.70 5.94
N CYS A 287 -2.67 -10.95 6.37
CA CYS A 287 -4.01 -11.52 6.49
C CYS A 287 -4.81 -10.82 7.59
N SER A 288 -5.57 -9.81 7.20
CA SER A 288 -6.56 -9.21 8.10
C SER A 288 -7.63 -10.25 8.47
N THR A 289 -7.94 -10.36 9.76
CA THR A 289 -9.08 -11.16 10.23
C THR A 289 -10.37 -10.47 9.78
N THR A 290 -10.92 -10.95 8.67
CA THR A 290 -12.19 -10.45 8.10
C THR A 290 -13.29 -11.47 8.39
N CYS A 291 -14.53 -11.02 8.36
CA CYS A 291 -15.68 -11.93 8.49
C CYS A 291 -15.69 -13.08 7.47
N HIS A 292 -15.09 -12.88 6.29
CA HIS A 292 -15.01 -13.90 5.24
C HIS A 292 -13.80 -14.82 5.37
N SER A 293 -12.71 -14.39 6.02
CA SER A 293 -11.50 -15.20 6.22
C SER A 293 -11.52 -16.04 7.51
N LEU A 294 -12.49 -15.83 8.40
CA LEU A 294 -12.63 -16.59 9.66
C LEU A 294 -12.63 -18.11 9.50
N ASN A 295 -13.20 -18.62 8.41
CA ASN A 295 -13.35 -20.05 8.14
C ASN A 295 -12.35 -20.57 7.09
N ILE A 296 -11.44 -19.72 6.63
CA ILE A 296 -10.42 -20.08 5.66
C ILE A 296 -9.13 -20.34 6.43
N GLN A 297 -8.60 -21.56 6.34
CA GLN A 297 -7.21 -21.82 6.74
C GLN A 297 -6.28 -21.22 5.69
N GLU A 298 -6.18 -19.90 5.68
CA GLU A 298 -5.31 -19.19 4.76
C GLU A 298 -3.87 -19.30 5.26
N VAL A 299 -2.97 -19.76 4.38
CA VAL A 299 -1.52 -19.75 4.66
C VAL A 299 -1.06 -18.31 4.56
N CYS A 300 -1.11 -17.62 5.68
CA CYS A 300 -0.67 -16.24 5.77
C CYS A 300 0.85 -16.20 5.73
N LYS A 301 1.41 -15.41 4.81
CA LYS A 301 2.81 -15.02 4.91
C LYS A 301 3.00 -14.32 6.25
N GLU A 302 3.92 -14.82 7.07
CA GLU A 302 4.34 -14.25 8.36
C GLU A 302 5.16 -12.96 8.14
N GLU A 303 4.73 -12.10 7.22
CA GLU A 303 5.37 -10.82 6.96
C GLU A 303 4.67 -9.77 7.80
N CYS A 304 5.42 -9.21 8.74
CA CYS A 304 5.02 -8.07 9.53
C CYS A 304 4.87 -6.86 8.61
N ALA A 305 3.73 -6.17 8.66
CA ALA A 305 3.52 -4.89 8.00
C ALA A 305 2.78 -3.95 8.97
N ASP A 306 3.09 -2.66 8.90
CA ASP A 306 2.31 -1.68 9.65
C ASP A 306 0.97 -1.43 8.98
N GLY A 307 -0.01 -1.02 9.78
CA GLY A 307 -1.28 -0.55 9.24
C GLY A 307 -2.38 -0.51 10.27
N CYS A 308 -3.59 -0.35 9.77
CA CYS A 308 -4.79 -0.24 10.58
C CYS A 308 -5.46 -1.61 10.73
N THR A 309 -5.71 -2.00 11.98
CA THR A 309 -6.41 -3.24 12.31
C THR A 309 -7.61 -2.98 13.20
N CYS A 310 -8.51 -3.96 13.26
CA CYS A 310 -9.60 -3.89 14.22
C CYS A 310 -9.07 -4.07 15.65
N PRO A 311 -9.68 -3.39 16.63
CA PRO A 311 -9.36 -3.60 18.03
C PRO A 311 -9.48 -5.06 18.43
N THR A 312 -8.73 -5.46 19.46
CA THR A 312 -8.74 -6.82 19.99
C THR A 312 -10.16 -7.35 20.22
N GLY A 313 -10.45 -8.53 19.66
CA GLY A 313 -11.76 -9.18 19.75
C GLY A 313 -12.71 -8.89 18.58
N LYS A 314 -12.39 -7.93 17.71
CA LYS A 314 -13.22 -7.57 16.54
C LYS A 314 -12.59 -8.01 15.22
N VAL A 315 -13.44 -8.12 14.20
CA VAL A 315 -13.08 -8.50 12.84
C VAL A 315 -13.58 -7.48 11.83
N LEU A 316 -12.93 -7.41 10.67
CA LEU A 316 -13.30 -6.48 9.61
C LEU A 316 -14.46 -7.04 8.77
N ASP A 317 -15.55 -6.28 8.69
CA ASP A 317 -16.69 -6.54 7.79
C ASP A 317 -16.89 -5.34 6.86
N GLY A 318 -16.54 -5.52 5.58
CA GLY A 318 -16.41 -4.42 4.63
C GLY A 318 -15.38 -3.38 5.11
N ASN A 319 -15.86 -2.25 5.63
CA ASN A 319 -15.05 -1.14 6.12
C ASN A 319 -15.23 -0.86 7.62
N ARG A 320 -15.86 -1.78 8.38
CA ARG A 320 -16.17 -1.58 9.81
C ARG A 320 -15.68 -2.75 10.65
N CYS A 321 -15.22 -2.43 11.86
CA CYS A 321 -14.89 -3.43 12.86
C CYS A 321 -16.13 -3.84 13.64
N VAL A 322 -16.46 -5.13 13.56
CA VAL A 322 -17.65 -5.73 14.18
C VAL A 322 -17.26 -6.92 15.05
N GLU A 323 -18.15 -7.30 15.96
CA GLU A 323 -18.04 -8.59 16.65
C GLU A 323 -18.28 -9.74 15.66
N VAL A 324 -17.68 -10.90 15.89
CA VAL A 324 -17.85 -12.09 15.02
C VAL A 324 -19.33 -12.47 14.84
N SER A 325 -20.15 -12.29 15.88
CA SER A 325 -21.60 -12.53 15.83
C SER A 325 -22.37 -11.56 14.92
N GLN A 326 -21.78 -10.42 14.57
CA GLN A 326 -22.37 -9.38 13.74
C GLN A 326 -21.91 -9.45 12.28
N CYS A 327 -21.07 -10.41 11.91
CA CYS A 327 -20.57 -10.58 10.56
C CYS A 327 -21.68 -10.77 9.52
N SER A 328 -21.62 -9.98 8.46
CA SER A 328 -22.49 -10.10 7.28
C SER A 328 -22.10 -11.29 6.39
N CYS A 329 -23.07 -11.86 5.68
CA CYS A 329 -22.84 -12.91 4.69
C CYS A 329 -23.03 -12.36 3.28
N THR A 330 -22.32 -12.93 2.32
CA THR A 330 -22.44 -12.54 0.91
C THR A 330 -23.10 -13.67 0.13
N HIS A 331 -24.12 -13.34 -0.69
CA HIS A 331 -24.74 -14.28 -1.62
C HIS A 331 -25.09 -13.57 -2.93
N MET A 332 -24.64 -14.13 -4.06
CA MET A 332 -24.83 -13.55 -5.41
C MET A 332 -24.42 -12.06 -5.48
N GLY A 333 -23.30 -11.72 -4.85
CA GLY A 333 -22.78 -10.35 -4.82
C GLY A 333 -23.53 -9.37 -3.91
N ARG A 334 -24.51 -9.83 -3.11
CA ARG A 334 -25.26 -9.00 -2.17
C ARG A 334 -24.89 -9.33 -0.73
N HIS A 335 -24.79 -8.32 0.11
CA HIS A 335 -24.55 -8.46 1.55
C HIS A 335 -25.86 -8.64 2.31
N PHE A 336 -25.84 -9.55 3.28
CA PHE A 336 -26.98 -9.91 4.14
C PHE A 336 -26.58 -9.76 5.61
N PRO A 337 -27.41 -9.08 6.44
CA PRO A 337 -27.14 -8.97 7.87
C PRO A 337 -27.20 -10.33 8.58
N PRO A 338 -26.56 -10.47 9.75
CA PRO A 338 -26.61 -11.69 10.54
C PRO A 338 -28.06 -12.10 10.85
N GLY A 339 -28.35 -13.40 10.77
CA GLY A 339 -29.69 -13.96 10.93
C GLY A 339 -30.58 -13.93 9.67
N SER A 340 -30.13 -13.32 8.58
CA SER A 340 -30.83 -13.39 7.29
C SER A 340 -30.98 -14.83 6.80
N THR A 341 -32.07 -15.12 6.12
CA THR A 341 -32.36 -16.45 5.57
C THR A 341 -32.48 -16.39 4.04
N ILE A 342 -31.85 -17.34 3.35
CA ILE A 342 -32.02 -17.56 1.92
C ILE A 342 -32.43 -19.01 1.66
N SER A 343 -33.04 -19.24 0.50
CA SER A 343 -33.30 -20.59 -0.01
C SER A 343 -32.27 -20.91 -1.08
N GLN A 344 -31.60 -22.05 -0.93
CA GLN A 344 -30.68 -22.60 -1.92
C GLN A 344 -31.18 -24.00 -2.27
N ASP A 345 -31.71 -24.16 -3.48
CA ASP A 345 -32.49 -25.32 -3.90
C ASP A 345 -33.68 -25.57 -2.97
N CYS A 346 -33.72 -26.71 -2.27
CA CYS A 346 -34.71 -27.02 -1.24
C CYS A 346 -34.25 -26.67 0.19
N ASN A 347 -32.99 -26.24 0.34
CA ASN A 347 -32.38 -26.01 1.64
C ASN A 347 -32.57 -24.57 2.11
N THR A 348 -32.72 -24.41 3.41
CA THR A 348 -32.81 -23.11 4.07
C THR A 348 -31.46 -22.79 4.71
N CYS A 349 -30.88 -21.66 4.33
CA CYS A 349 -29.57 -21.21 4.82
C CYS A 349 -29.72 -19.95 5.66
N VAL A 350 -29.15 -19.96 6.86
CA VAL A 350 -29.15 -18.82 7.79
C VAL A 350 -27.75 -18.24 7.89
N CYS A 351 -27.63 -16.92 7.76
CA CYS A 351 -26.37 -16.22 7.91
C CYS A 351 -25.92 -16.19 9.38
N ARG A 352 -24.78 -16.82 9.68
CA ARG A 352 -24.16 -16.83 11.01
C ARG A 352 -22.65 -16.72 10.90
N HIS A 353 -22.07 -15.83 11.70
CA HIS A 353 -20.62 -15.62 11.80
C HIS A 353 -19.93 -15.42 10.43
N GLY A 354 -20.59 -14.71 9.50
CA GLY A 354 -20.06 -14.46 8.16
C GLY A 354 -20.17 -15.63 7.18
N SER A 355 -20.80 -16.74 7.59
CA SER A 355 -21.00 -17.94 6.76
C SER A 355 -22.47 -18.35 6.67
N TRP A 356 -22.82 -19.04 5.58
CA TRP A 356 -24.15 -19.61 5.39
C TRP A 356 -24.22 -20.99 6.03
N GLU A 357 -25.02 -21.13 7.08
CA GLU A 357 -25.34 -22.41 7.70
C GLU A 357 -26.65 -22.93 7.10
N CYS A 358 -26.55 -23.96 6.25
CA CYS A 358 -27.69 -24.52 5.51
C CYS A 358 -28.20 -25.82 6.12
N THR A 359 -29.50 -26.08 5.99
CA THR A 359 -30.05 -27.43 6.12
C THR A 359 -29.44 -28.36 5.07
N ASN A 360 -29.45 -29.67 5.34
CA ASN A 360 -28.90 -30.69 4.45
C ASN A 360 -29.97 -31.70 4.05
N GLU A 361 -31.07 -31.20 3.50
CA GLU A 361 -32.16 -32.00 2.97
C GLU A 361 -31.83 -32.43 1.53
N GLY A 362 -32.17 -33.69 1.20
CA GLY A 362 -32.02 -34.20 -0.16
C GLY A 362 -33.07 -33.58 -1.07
N CYS A 363 -32.65 -32.68 -1.96
CA CYS A 363 -33.58 -31.97 -2.83
C CYS A 363 -34.13 -32.90 -3.94
N PRO A 364 -35.47 -33.01 -4.09
CA PRO A 364 -36.04 -33.77 -5.19
C PRO A 364 -35.67 -33.10 -6.52
N GLY A 365 -34.90 -33.78 -7.34
CA GLY A 365 -34.62 -33.33 -8.70
C GLY A 365 -35.85 -33.49 -9.57
N GLU A 366 -36.28 -32.45 -10.28
CA GLU A 366 -37.20 -32.61 -11.40
C GLU A 366 -36.47 -33.36 -12.52
N THR A 367 -36.71 -34.67 -12.60
CA THR A 367 -36.48 -35.40 -13.84
C THR A 367 -37.50 -34.92 -14.86
N SER A 368 -37.13 -33.88 -15.62
CA SER A 368 -37.86 -33.56 -16.84
C SER A 368 -37.63 -34.71 -17.82
N ALA A 369 -38.50 -35.71 -17.73
CA ALA A 369 -38.59 -36.83 -18.66
C ALA A 369 -39.07 -36.29 -20.00
N THR A 370 -38.16 -35.64 -20.73
CA THR A 370 -38.34 -35.47 -22.17
C THR A 370 -38.17 -36.87 -22.73
N PHE A 371 -39.28 -37.49 -23.16
CA PHE A 371 -39.28 -38.76 -23.87
C PHE A 371 -38.40 -38.64 -25.12
N ALA A 372 -37.12 -38.97 -25.00
CA ALA A 372 -36.28 -39.34 -26.13
C ALA A 372 -36.45 -40.86 -26.35
N PRO A 373 -36.75 -41.33 -27.58
CA PRO A 373 -36.80 -42.76 -27.86
C PRO A 373 -35.39 -43.37 -27.70
N PRO A 374 -35.31 -44.69 -27.43
CA PRO A 374 -34.12 -45.30 -26.85
C PRO A 374 -32.98 -45.35 -27.87
N LYS A 375 -31.78 -44.91 -27.45
CA LYS A 375 -30.53 -45.43 -28.01
C LYS A 375 -29.70 -46.01 -26.88
N HIS A 376 -29.53 -47.33 -27.02
CA HIS A 376 -28.67 -48.28 -26.35
C HIS A 376 -27.68 -47.79 -25.29
N ALA A 377 -27.76 -48.50 -24.16
CA ALA A 377 -26.81 -48.58 -23.07
C ALA A 377 -25.37 -48.83 -23.54
N LEU A 378 -24.42 -48.22 -22.83
CA LEU A 378 -23.19 -48.83 -22.32
C LEU A 378 -22.73 -48.01 -21.09
N CYS A 379 -22.70 -48.67 -19.93
CA CYS A 379 -22.07 -48.27 -18.65
C CYS A 379 -20.74 -49.06 -18.50
N PRO A 380 -19.94 -48.90 -17.42
CA PRO A 380 -19.44 -47.72 -16.68
C PRO A 380 -17.87 -47.78 -16.63
N SER A 381 -17.02 -46.94 -16.01
CA SER A 381 -16.95 -46.46 -14.62
C SER A 381 -15.59 -45.72 -14.37
N VAL A 382 -15.56 -44.79 -13.38
CA VAL A 382 -14.41 -44.44 -12.46
C VAL A 382 -13.29 -43.56 -13.09
N GLN A 383 -12.80 -42.42 -12.56
CA GLN A 383 -12.44 -42.01 -11.20
C GLN A 383 -12.18 -40.48 -11.08
N THR A 384 -12.44 -39.95 -9.88
CA THR A 384 -11.96 -38.74 -9.20
C THR A 384 -10.63 -38.11 -9.67
N ILE A 385 -10.58 -36.78 -9.88
CA ILE A 385 -9.31 -36.00 -9.80
C ILE A 385 -9.54 -34.70 -9.00
N ARG A 386 -8.97 -34.68 -7.80
CA ARG A 386 -8.53 -33.47 -7.08
C ARG A 386 -7.32 -32.89 -7.81
N MET A 387 -7.28 -31.58 -8.05
CA MET A 387 -6.01 -30.89 -8.33
C MET A 387 -5.57 -30.12 -7.08
N LEU A 388 -4.66 -30.75 -6.35
CA LEU A 388 -3.61 -30.09 -5.57
C LEU A 388 -2.39 -30.05 -6.51
N CYS A 389 -1.90 -28.86 -6.85
CA CYS A 389 -0.56 -28.73 -7.42
C CYS A 389 0.35 -28.14 -6.34
N ALA A 390 0.99 -29.05 -5.59
CA ALA A 390 2.29 -28.80 -5.01
C ALA A 390 3.33 -28.81 -6.13
N HIS A 391 4.24 -27.84 -6.15
CA HIS A 391 5.50 -27.93 -6.88
C HIS A 391 6.64 -27.79 -5.88
N ALA A 392 7.44 -28.86 -5.83
CA ALA A 392 8.81 -28.96 -5.36
C ALA A 392 9.44 -30.08 -6.22
N PRO A 393 10.77 -30.13 -6.43
CA PRO A 393 11.84 -29.56 -5.59
C PRO A 393 12.55 -28.33 -6.16
#